data_AF-A0A2G9MMF6-F1
#
_entry.id   AF-A0A2G9MMF6-F1
#
_cell.length_a   1.000
_cell.length_b   1.000
_cell.length_c   1.000
_cell.angle_alpha   90.00
_cell.angle_beta   90.00
_cell.angle_gamma   90.00
#
_symmetry.space_group_name_H-M   'P 1'
#
loop_
_entity.id
_entity.type
_entity.pdbx_description
1 polymer ?
#
loop_
_entity_poly.entity_id
_entity_poly.type
_entity_poly.pdbx_seq_one_letter_code
_entity_poly.pdbx_strand_id
1 'polypeptide(L)'
;MQDLGLINCFPVIDVFKQGNLIVHKIDGKVQTGDEVKCGVNFERRKQLTQHHTATHLVNAASRTILGSHINQASAKKDVDHAYLDVTHYQSINDEELRLIEDEANNLVKKKVEIIKKFMPRGDAEKIYGTRIYQGGVAPGKSLRIVNIENVEVEACGGTHLNNTGEAELIKLVKTSKVKDGVVRIFFVAGNAAK
;
A
#
# COMPACT_ATOMS: atom_id res chain seq x y z
N MET A 1 8.47 0.86 -2.84
CA MET A 1 8.41 -0.53 -2.32
C MET A 1 9.11 -1.40 -3.35
N GLN A 2 10.20 -2.03 -2.95
CA GLN A 2 10.93 -2.99 -3.79
C GLN A 2 11.34 -4.17 -2.94
N ASP A 3 11.14 -5.35 -3.52
CA ASP A 3 11.64 -6.58 -2.94
C ASP A 3 13.13 -6.70 -3.15
N LEU A 4 13.76 -7.35 -2.18
CA LEU A 4 15.16 -7.74 -2.22
C LEU A 4 15.23 -9.25 -1.99
N GLY A 5 16.39 -9.83 -2.19
CA GLY A 5 16.55 -11.27 -2.11
C GLY A 5 17.86 -11.72 -2.73
N LEU A 6 17.83 -12.90 -3.34
CA LEU A 6 18.99 -13.54 -3.95
C LEU A 6 18.66 -14.01 -5.38
N ILE A 7 19.66 -13.93 -6.27
CA ILE A 7 19.68 -14.60 -7.57
C ILE A 7 20.99 -15.40 -7.63
N ASN A 8 20.92 -16.75 -7.70
CA ASN A 8 22.09 -17.64 -7.61
C ASN A 8 23.03 -17.30 -6.44
N CYS A 9 22.45 -17.04 -5.27
CA CYS A 9 23.15 -16.61 -4.04
C CYS A 9 23.78 -15.19 -4.10
N PHE A 10 23.66 -14.46 -5.21
CA PHE A 10 24.05 -13.06 -5.28
C PHE A 10 22.97 -12.15 -4.68
N PRO A 11 23.31 -11.24 -3.77
CA PRO A 11 22.37 -10.25 -3.23
C PRO A 11 21.75 -9.40 -4.33
N VAL A 12 20.42 -9.34 -4.36
CA VAL A 12 19.68 -8.32 -5.12
C VAL A 12 19.66 -7.05 -4.26
N ILE A 13 20.37 -6.02 -4.70
CA ILE A 13 20.52 -4.76 -3.95
C ILE A 13 19.50 -3.71 -4.38
N ASP A 14 18.91 -3.84 -5.58
CA ASP A 14 17.87 -2.95 -6.06
C ASP A 14 16.98 -3.64 -7.11
N VAL A 15 15.71 -3.25 -7.17
CA VAL A 15 14.75 -3.70 -8.18
C VAL A 15 13.90 -2.52 -8.63
N PHE A 16 13.96 -2.21 -9.93
CA PHE A 16 13.22 -1.09 -10.50
C PHE A 16 12.67 -1.44 -11.89
N LYS A 17 11.69 -0.65 -12.35
CA LYS A 17 11.15 -0.78 -13.70
C LYS A 17 11.82 0.20 -14.65
N GLN A 18 12.19 -0.27 -15.83
CA GLN A 18 12.66 0.56 -16.94
C GLN A 18 11.81 0.25 -18.17
N GLY A 19 10.83 1.11 -18.45
CA GLY A 19 9.76 0.80 -19.41
C GLY A 19 8.98 -0.43 -18.97
N ASN A 20 8.93 -1.46 -19.83
CA ASN A 20 8.27 -2.73 -19.53
C ASN A 20 9.19 -3.77 -18.89
N LEU A 21 10.47 -3.44 -18.68
CA LEU A 21 11.45 -4.35 -18.09
C LEU A 21 11.51 -4.21 -16.57
N ILE A 22 11.67 -5.34 -15.87
CA ILE A 22 12.00 -5.37 -14.45
C ILE A 22 13.51 -5.60 -14.34
N VAL A 23 14.22 -4.60 -13.85
CA VAL A 23 15.68 -4.62 -13.70
C VAL A 23 16.01 -5.07 -12.28
N HIS A 24 16.81 -6.12 -12.15
CA HIS A 24 17.36 -6.59 -10.88
C HIS A 24 18.83 -6.22 -10.83
N LYS A 25 19.19 -5.29 -9.95
CA LYS A 25 20.59 -4.96 -9.69
C LYS A 25 21.13 -5.95 -8.66
N ILE A 26 22.11 -6.75 -9.06
CA ILE A 26 22.75 -7.74 -8.19
C ILE A 26 24.18 -7.33 -7.84
N ASP A 27 24.61 -7.71 -6.64
CA ASP A 27 26.02 -7.73 -6.26
C ASP A 27 26.62 -9.09 -6.64
N GLY A 28 26.93 -9.22 -7.93
CA GLY A 28 27.33 -10.48 -8.54
C GLY A 28 27.26 -10.42 -10.06
N LYS A 29 27.41 -11.58 -10.71
CA LYS A 29 27.33 -11.68 -12.17
C LYS A 29 26.54 -12.91 -12.57
N VAL A 30 25.65 -12.72 -13.54
CA VAL A 30 24.94 -13.76 -14.28
C VAL A 30 25.08 -13.45 -15.76
N GLN A 31 25.02 -14.46 -16.62
CA GLN A 31 25.12 -14.33 -18.06
C GLN A 31 23.77 -14.53 -18.73
N THR A 32 23.61 -13.94 -19.91
CA THR A 32 22.42 -14.20 -20.75
C THR A 32 22.38 -15.67 -21.12
N GLY A 33 21.26 -16.33 -20.82
CA GLY A 33 21.06 -17.76 -21.04
C GLY A 33 21.21 -18.62 -19.79
N ASP A 34 21.71 -18.06 -18.68
CA ASP A 34 21.81 -18.80 -17.41
C ASP A 34 20.42 -19.14 -16.87
N GLU A 35 20.25 -20.38 -16.41
CA GLU A 35 19.18 -20.75 -15.49
C GLU A 35 19.58 -20.28 -14.08
N VAL A 36 18.72 -19.49 -13.44
CA VAL A 36 19.01 -18.89 -12.14
C VAL A 36 17.94 -19.25 -11.10
N LYS A 37 18.37 -19.50 -9.87
CA LYS A 37 17.50 -19.68 -8.72
C LYS A 37 17.29 -18.34 -8.01
N CYS A 38 16.04 -17.89 -7.95
CA CYS A 38 15.66 -16.65 -7.29
C CYS A 38 14.98 -16.93 -5.94
N GLY A 39 15.28 -16.12 -4.93
CA GLY A 39 14.60 -16.16 -3.63
C GLY A 39 14.31 -14.74 -3.15
N VAL A 40 13.09 -14.47 -2.70
CA VAL A 40 12.70 -13.18 -2.12
C VAL A 40 12.93 -13.21 -0.62
N ASN A 41 13.42 -12.11 -0.04
CA ASN A 41 13.44 -11.92 1.42
C ASN A 41 11.99 -11.80 1.92
N PHE A 42 11.49 -12.89 2.52
CA PHE A 42 10.09 -13.00 2.90
C PHE A 42 9.71 -12.04 4.04
N GLU A 43 10.58 -11.82 5.01
CA GLU A 43 10.33 -10.89 6.11
C GLU A 43 10.18 -9.45 5.59
N ARG A 44 11.07 -9.02 4.70
CA ARG A 44 10.94 -7.74 4.01
C ARG A 44 9.63 -7.65 3.23
N ARG A 45 9.31 -8.67 2.43
CA ARG A 45 8.07 -8.72 1.65
C ARG A 45 6.85 -8.63 2.56
N LYS A 46 6.82 -9.35 3.68
CA LYS A 46 5.72 -9.36 4.64
C LYS A 46 5.53 -7.97 5.24
N GLN A 47 6.60 -7.37 5.77
CA GLN A 47 6.53 -6.03 6.39
C GLN A 47 6.05 -4.97 5.39
N LEU A 48 6.59 -4.99 4.18
CA LEU A 48 6.13 -4.12 3.09
C LEU A 48 4.65 -4.32 2.79
N THR A 49 4.21 -5.58 2.70
CA THR A 49 2.81 -5.95 2.43
C THR A 49 1.87 -5.51 3.57
N GLN A 50 2.32 -5.58 4.83
CA GLN A 50 1.59 -5.06 5.99
C GLN A 50 1.40 -3.54 5.88
N HIS A 51 2.46 -2.77 5.59
CA HIS A 51 2.35 -1.34 5.34
C HIS A 51 1.46 -1.01 4.13
N HIS A 52 1.44 -1.86 3.10
CA HIS A 52 0.58 -1.64 1.95
C HIS A 52 -0.90 -1.77 2.31
N THR A 53 -1.30 -2.89 2.90
CA THR A 53 -2.68 -3.07 3.34
C THR A 53 -3.06 -2.02 4.37
N ALA A 54 -2.18 -1.67 5.31
CA ALA A 54 -2.43 -0.59 6.28
C ALA A 54 -2.66 0.77 5.60
N THR A 55 -2.03 1.05 4.45
CA THR A 55 -2.30 2.30 3.70
C THR A 55 -3.78 2.42 3.32
N HIS A 56 -4.39 1.32 2.85
CA HIS A 56 -5.81 1.28 2.52
C HIS A 56 -6.69 1.51 3.76
N LEU A 57 -6.36 0.84 4.86
CA LEU A 57 -7.12 0.99 6.11
C LEU A 57 -7.02 2.40 6.69
N VAL A 58 -5.83 3.01 6.66
CA VAL A 58 -5.65 4.40 7.09
C VAL A 58 -6.38 5.37 6.16
N ASN A 59 -6.40 5.13 4.84
CA ASN A 59 -7.15 5.97 3.89
C ASN A 59 -8.67 5.87 4.11
N ALA A 60 -9.17 4.65 4.32
CA ALA A 60 -10.57 4.40 4.65
C ALA A 60 -10.97 5.06 5.98
N ALA A 61 -10.18 4.83 7.04
CA ALA A 61 -10.40 5.44 8.36
C ALA A 61 -10.35 6.96 8.31
N SER A 62 -9.37 7.54 7.62
CA SER A 62 -9.25 9.00 7.42
C SER A 62 -10.52 9.58 6.81
N ARG A 63 -11.14 8.85 5.88
CA ARG A 63 -12.36 9.30 5.21
C ARG A 63 -13.61 9.15 6.07
N THR A 64 -13.67 8.09 6.88
CA THR A 64 -14.74 7.93 7.87
C THR A 64 -14.72 9.05 8.90
N ILE A 65 -13.53 9.43 9.39
CA ILE A 65 -13.37 10.44 10.45
C ILE A 65 -13.42 11.87 9.90
N LEU A 66 -12.65 12.17 8.85
CA LEU A 66 -12.49 13.54 8.36
C LEU A 66 -13.52 13.92 7.30
N GLY A 67 -14.11 12.95 6.59
CA GLY A 67 -15.13 13.18 5.58
C GLY A 67 -14.78 12.65 4.17
N SER A 68 -15.79 12.66 3.30
CA SER A 68 -15.73 12.04 1.97
C SER A 68 -14.77 12.71 0.98
N HIS A 69 -14.33 13.94 1.25
CA HIS A 69 -13.38 14.70 0.43
C HIS A 69 -11.94 14.19 0.54
N ILE A 70 -11.63 13.34 1.53
CA ILE A 70 -10.33 12.69 1.64
C ILE A 70 -10.11 11.83 0.40
N ASN A 71 -9.03 12.14 -0.32
CA ASN A 71 -8.49 11.33 -1.41
C ASN A 71 -7.00 11.14 -1.21
N GLN A 72 -6.48 9.99 -1.62
CA GLN A 72 -5.04 9.76 -1.64
C GLN A 72 -4.37 10.68 -2.68
N ALA A 73 -3.36 11.42 -2.25
CA ALA A 73 -2.50 12.22 -3.11
C ALA A 73 -1.19 11.50 -3.44
N SER A 74 -0.61 10.80 -2.46
CA SER A 74 0.61 9.99 -2.63
C SER A 74 0.77 9.03 -1.47
N ALA A 75 1.60 7.99 -1.62
CA ALA A 75 1.96 7.10 -0.51
C ALA A 75 3.37 6.54 -0.69
N LYS A 76 4.07 6.31 0.42
CA LYS A 76 5.35 5.59 0.45
C LYS A 76 5.32 4.53 1.52
N LYS A 77 5.90 3.38 1.19
CA LYS A 77 6.06 2.24 2.10
C LYS A 77 7.52 1.79 2.06
N ASP A 78 8.16 1.80 3.21
CA ASP A 78 9.45 1.17 3.47
C ASP A 78 9.29 0.14 4.60
N VAL A 79 10.37 -0.54 5.00
CA VAL A 79 10.32 -1.56 6.06
C VAL A 79 10.01 -0.92 7.42
N ASP A 80 10.68 0.18 7.75
CA ASP A 80 10.62 0.77 9.10
C ASP A 80 9.61 1.92 9.21
N HIS A 81 9.13 2.44 8.07
CA HIS A 81 8.20 3.57 8.04
C HIS A 81 7.33 3.58 6.79
N ALA A 82 6.13 4.13 6.93
CA ALA A 82 5.24 4.44 5.82
C ALA A 82 4.59 5.82 6.01
N TYR A 83 4.13 6.40 4.90
CA TYR A 83 3.26 7.56 4.95
C TYR A 83 2.20 7.53 3.86
N LEU A 84 1.09 8.19 4.16
CA LEU A 84 -0.01 8.47 3.24
C LEU A 84 -0.22 9.99 3.19
N ASP A 85 -0.17 10.56 2.00
CA ASP A 85 -0.59 11.94 1.75
C ASP A 85 -2.06 11.93 1.33
N VAL A 86 -2.89 12.69 2.05
CA VAL A 86 -4.32 12.84 1.78
C VAL A 86 -4.68 14.28 1.44
N THR A 87 -5.70 14.45 0.60
CA THR A 87 -6.29 15.76 0.36
C THR A 87 -7.09 16.20 1.58
N HIS A 88 -6.71 17.30 2.21
CA HIS A 88 -7.41 17.84 3.36
C HIS A 88 -7.17 19.35 3.48
N TYR A 89 -8.21 20.11 3.84
CA TYR A 89 -8.18 21.58 3.81
C TYR A 89 -7.54 22.20 5.06
N GLN A 90 -7.40 21.45 6.15
CA GLN A 90 -6.80 21.90 7.41
C GLN A 90 -5.77 20.89 7.91
N SER A 91 -5.07 21.22 9.00
CA SER A 91 -4.19 20.27 9.68
C SER A 91 -5.03 19.26 10.47
N ILE A 92 -4.56 18.01 10.53
CA ILE A 92 -5.18 16.97 11.36
C ILE A 92 -4.64 17.10 12.79
N ASN A 93 -5.53 17.34 13.75
CA ASN A 93 -5.17 17.48 15.16
C ASN A 93 -4.98 16.11 15.85
N ASP A 94 -4.50 16.12 17.09
CA ASP A 94 -4.17 14.88 17.82
C ASP A 94 -5.40 14.01 18.13
N GLU A 95 -6.57 14.62 18.35
CA GLU A 95 -7.83 13.89 18.58
C GLU A 95 -8.30 13.21 17.30
N GLU A 96 -8.31 13.94 16.18
CA GLU A 96 -8.61 13.37 14.86
C GLU A 96 -7.63 12.25 14.50
N LEU A 97 -6.32 12.45 14.74
CA LEU A 97 -5.31 11.42 14.51
C LEU A 97 -5.59 10.17 15.33
N ARG A 98 -5.94 10.32 16.60
CA ARG A 98 -6.31 9.20 17.47
C ARG A 98 -7.56 8.47 16.98
N LEU A 99 -8.59 9.20 16.55
CA LEU A 99 -9.81 8.61 15.99
C LEU A 99 -9.54 7.84 14.69
N ILE A 100 -8.64 8.34 13.84
CA ILE A 100 -8.21 7.62 12.62
C ILE A 100 -7.46 6.34 12.99
N GLU A 101 -6.56 6.39 13.99
CA GLU A 101 -5.84 5.21 14.47
C GLU A 101 -6.80 4.16 15.04
N ASP A 102 -7.74 4.58 15.89
CA ASP A 102 -8.75 3.72 16.49
C ASP A 102 -9.61 3.03 15.41
N GLU A 103 -10.08 3.79 14.42
CA GLU A 103 -10.89 3.23 13.33
C GLU A 103 -10.07 2.29 12.43
N ALA A 104 -8.83 2.64 12.09
CA ALA A 104 -7.96 1.76 11.32
C ALA A 104 -7.74 0.42 12.05
N ASN A 105 -7.51 0.45 13.37
CA ASN A 105 -7.36 -0.77 14.17
C ASN A 105 -8.68 -1.52 14.39
N ASN A 106 -9.83 -0.84 14.38
CA ASN A 106 -11.13 -1.52 14.36
C ASN A 106 -11.30 -2.34 13.07
N LEU A 107 -10.85 -1.83 11.92
CA LEU A 107 -10.84 -2.58 10.66
C LEU A 107 -9.88 -3.78 10.70
N VAL A 108 -8.73 -3.66 11.37
CA VAL A 108 -7.81 -4.78 11.61
C VAL A 108 -8.50 -5.87 12.46
N LYS A 109 -9.15 -5.50 13.56
CA LYS A 109 -9.86 -6.43 14.46
C LYS A 109 -10.97 -7.22 13.75
N LYS A 110 -11.63 -6.62 12.76
CA LYS A 110 -12.70 -7.26 11.96
C LYS A 110 -12.19 -8.41 11.08
N LYS A 111 -10.89 -8.48 10.76
CA LYS A 111 -10.27 -9.51 9.90
C LYS A 111 -11.00 -9.68 8.56
N VAL A 112 -11.37 -8.56 7.94
CA VAL A 112 -12.11 -8.52 6.68
C VAL A 112 -11.26 -9.13 5.57
N GLU A 113 -11.87 -9.95 4.72
CA GLU A 113 -11.21 -10.57 3.58
C GLU A 113 -10.78 -9.52 2.54
N ILE A 114 -9.61 -9.76 1.92
CA ILE A 114 -9.06 -8.92 0.85
C ILE A 114 -9.08 -9.70 -0.46
N ILE A 115 -10.06 -9.38 -1.29
CA ILE A 115 -10.26 -10.02 -2.60
C ILE A 115 -9.39 -9.32 -3.65
N LYS A 116 -8.60 -10.10 -4.38
CA LYS A 116 -7.66 -9.62 -5.40
C LYS A 116 -8.02 -10.25 -6.74
N LYS A 117 -8.51 -9.48 -7.72
CA LYS A 117 -8.93 -10.02 -9.02
C LYS A 117 -8.60 -9.09 -10.18
N PHE A 118 -8.39 -9.66 -11.36
CA PHE A 118 -8.34 -8.90 -12.60
C PHE A 118 -9.73 -8.78 -13.20
N MET A 119 -10.06 -7.62 -13.77
CA MET A 119 -11.31 -7.41 -14.50
C MET A 119 -11.18 -6.32 -15.57
N PRO A 120 -12.08 -6.27 -16.57
CA PRO A 120 -12.10 -5.19 -17.55
C PRO A 120 -12.33 -3.83 -16.89
N ARG A 121 -11.61 -2.80 -17.35
CA ARG A 121 -11.69 -1.42 -16.82
C ARG A 121 -13.13 -0.91 -16.79
N GLY A 122 -13.86 -1.05 -17.90
CA GLY A 122 -15.23 -0.56 -18.01
C GLY A 122 -16.17 -1.22 -17.00
N ASP A 123 -15.95 -2.50 -16.66
CA ASP A 123 -16.76 -3.19 -15.66
C ASP A 123 -16.38 -2.75 -14.25
N ALA A 124 -15.09 -2.56 -13.95
CA ALA A 124 -14.63 -2.03 -12.68
C ALA A 124 -15.19 -0.62 -12.40
N GLU A 125 -15.17 0.26 -13.41
CA GLU A 125 -15.73 1.62 -13.30
C GLU A 125 -17.25 1.60 -13.12
N LYS A 126 -17.97 0.68 -13.78
CA LYS A 126 -19.42 0.52 -13.60
C LYS A 126 -19.78 0.01 -12.20
N ILE A 127 -19.03 -0.94 -11.66
CA ILE A 127 -19.32 -1.58 -10.37
C ILE A 127 -18.88 -0.70 -9.20
N TYR A 128 -17.69 -0.10 -9.28
CA TYR A 128 -17.03 0.55 -8.15
C TYR A 128 -16.87 2.07 -8.33
N GLY A 129 -17.26 2.62 -9.47
CA GLY A 129 -17.05 4.03 -9.80
C GLY A 129 -15.58 4.36 -10.09
N THR A 130 -15.31 5.64 -10.30
CA THR A 130 -13.95 6.15 -10.61
C THR A 130 -13.06 6.28 -9.37
N ARG A 131 -13.63 6.05 -8.18
CA ARG A 131 -12.88 6.13 -6.92
C ARG A 131 -11.79 5.07 -6.81
N ILE A 132 -11.85 3.99 -7.58
CA ILE A 132 -10.81 2.98 -7.67
C ILE A 132 -9.42 3.54 -8.07
N TYR A 133 -9.33 4.79 -8.50
CA TYR A 133 -8.09 5.45 -8.92
C TYR A 133 -7.40 6.29 -7.82
N GLN A 134 -7.60 5.99 -6.53
CA GLN A 134 -6.88 6.67 -5.42
C GLN A 134 -5.35 6.57 -5.55
N GLY A 135 -4.83 5.45 -6.05
CA GLY A 135 -3.41 5.23 -6.40
C GLY A 135 -2.95 5.84 -7.72
N GLY A 136 -3.80 6.63 -8.37
CA GLY A 136 -3.61 7.09 -9.75
C GLY A 136 -4.26 6.16 -10.77
N VAL A 137 -4.30 6.61 -12.03
CA VAL A 137 -4.92 5.87 -13.13
C VAL A 137 -3.96 4.80 -13.63
N ALA A 138 -4.25 3.54 -13.34
CA ALA A 138 -3.50 2.42 -13.91
C ALA A 138 -3.68 2.36 -15.44
N PRO A 139 -2.64 1.99 -16.23
CA PRO A 139 -2.75 1.84 -17.67
C PRO A 139 -3.45 0.53 -18.07
N GLY A 140 -3.94 0.44 -19.32
CA GLY A 140 -4.44 -0.81 -19.91
C GLY A 140 -5.95 -1.07 -19.76
N LYS A 141 -6.46 -2.04 -20.52
CA LYS A 141 -7.90 -2.40 -20.57
C LYS A 141 -8.35 -3.32 -19.43
N SER A 142 -7.40 -3.99 -18.75
CA SER A 142 -7.66 -4.84 -17.59
C SER A 142 -7.02 -4.20 -16.35
N LEU A 143 -7.77 -4.15 -15.25
CA LEU A 143 -7.33 -3.61 -13.97
C LEU A 143 -7.20 -4.74 -12.96
N ARG A 144 -6.18 -4.69 -12.12
CA ARG A 144 -6.11 -5.48 -10.89
C ARG A 144 -6.81 -4.71 -9.78
N ILE A 145 -7.93 -5.24 -9.32
CA ILE A 145 -8.75 -4.67 -8.25
C ILE A 145 -8.41 -5.38 -6.94
N VAL A 146 -8.16 -4.56 -5.92
CA VAL A 146 -8.04 -4.97 -4.52
C VAL A 146 -9.27 -4.45 -3.81
N ASN A 147 -10.09 -5.37 -3.30
CA ASN A 147 -11.34 -5.07 -2.62
C ASN A 147 -11.27 -5.57 -1.19
N ILE A 148 -11.26 -4.65 -0.24
CA ILE A 148 -11.46 -4.92 1.18
C ILE A 148 -12.95 -4.74 1.42
N GLU A 149 -13.66 -5.85 1.59
CA GLU A 149 -15.12 -5.88 1.54
C GLU A 149 -15.76 -4.87 2.51
N ASN A 150 -16.69 -4.05 2.00
CA ASN A 150 -17.38 -2.99 2.77
C ASN A 150 -16.46 -1.94 3.42
N VAL A 151 -15.19 -1.85 2.99
CA VAL A 151 -14.20 -0.89 3.52
C VAL A 151 -13.66 0.00 2.40
N GLU A 152 -12.96 -0.59 1.42
CA GLU A 152 -12.33 0.15 0.32
C GLU A 152 -12.11 -0.75 -0.89
N VAL A 153 -12.17 -0.15 -2.08
CA VAL A 153 -11.83 -0.79 -3.34
C VAL A 153 -10.91 0.12 -4.15
N GLU A 154 -9.78 -0.43 -4.60
CA GLU A 154 -8.77 0.31 -5.37
C GLU A 154 -8.17 -0.54 -6.49
N ALA A 155 -7.87 0.10 -7.63
CA ALA A 155 -7.07 -0.47 -8.70
C ALA A 155 -5.59 -0.44 -8.32
N CYS A 156 -5.14 -1.44 -7.55
CA CYS A 156 -3.77 -1.49 -7.02
C CYS A 156 -2.98 -2.70 -7.54
N GLY A 157 -1.74 -2.44 -8.00
CA GLY A 157 -0.83 -3.45 -8.54
C GLY A 157 0.15 -4.07 -7.52
N GLY A 158 0.12 -3.65 -6.26
CA GLY A 158 1.08 -4.13 -5.27
C GLY A 158 0.69 -5.40 -4.54
N THR A 159 1.55 -5.83 -3.62
CA THR A 159 1.28 -6.95 -2.72
C THR A 159 0.36 -6.52 -1.59
N HIS A 160 -0.58 -7.41 -1.22
CA HIS A 160 -1.52 -7.20 -0.12
C HIS A 160 -1.68 -8.49 0.68
N LEU A 161 -2.01 -8.34 1.95
CA LEU A 161 -2.40 -9.40 2.86
C LEU A 161 -3.66 -10.14 2.36
N ASN A 162 -4.04 -11.25 2.98
CA ASN A 162 -5.27 -11.97 2.64
C ASN A 162 -6.47 -11.48 3.45
N ASN A 163 -6.25 -11.02 4.67
CA ASN A 163 -7.26 -10.31 5.46
C ASN A 163 -6.66 -9.12 6.23
N THR A 164 -7.50 -8.21 6.68
CA THR A 164 -7.07 -6.99 7.40
C THR A 164 -6.39 -7.29 8.74
N GLY A 165 -6.69 -8.43 9.36
CA GLY A 165 -6.12 -8.84 10.64
C GLY A 165 -4.62 -9.14 10.58
N GLU A 166 -4.10 -9.53 9.41
CA GLU A 166 -2.66 -9.78 9.22
C GLU A 166 -1.81 -8.50 9.30
N ALA A 167 -2.44 -7.32 9.30
CA ALA A 167 -1.75 -6.06 9.59
C ALA A 167 -1.36 -5.96 11.07
N GLU A 168 -1.98 -6.76 11.94
CA GLU A 168 -1.74 -6.92 13.38
C GLU A 168 -2.01 -5.65 14.22
N LEU A 169 -1.24 -4.59 14.00
CA LEU A 169 -1.36 -3.30 14.68
C LEU A 169 -1.03 -2.20 13.68
N ILE A 170 -1.75 -1.09 13.72
CA ILE A 170 -1.41 0.14 12.99
C ILE A 170 -1.18 1.24 14.02
N LYS A 171 -0.06 1.95 13.90
CA LYS A 171 0.26 3.11 14.75
C LYS A 171 0.53 4.34 13.90
N LEU A 172 -0.21 5.41 14.14
CA LEU A 172 -0.03 6.70 13.51
C LEU A 172 0.98 7.51 14.33
N VAL A 173 2.08 7.88 13.69
CA VAL A 173 3.25 8.45 14.37
C VAL A 173 3.11 9.96 14.54
N LYS A 174 2.70 10.63 13.46
CA LYS A 174 2.52 12.09 13.41
C LYS A 174 1.84 12.50 12.10
N THR A 175 1.41 13.75 12.04
CA THR A 175 0.99 14.40 10.81
C THR A 175 1.92 15.56 10.42
N SER A 176 1.90 15.95 9.16
CA SER A 176 2.63 17.14 8.67
C SER A 176 1.89 17.73 7.47
N LYS A 177 1.75 19.06 7.43
CA LYS A 177 1.30 19.73 6.21
C LYS A 177 2.38 19.62 5.14
N VAL A 178 2.03 19.14 3.93
CA VAL A 178 2.97 19.00 2.80
C VAL A 178 2.91 20.25 1.93
N LYS A 179 1.69 20.68 1.61
CA LYS A 179 1.34 21.89 0.87
C LYS A 179 -0.13 22.23 1.14
N ASP A 180 -0.62 23.34 0.62
CA ASP A 180 -2.04 23.67 0.73
C ASP A 180 -2.91 22.56 0.12
N GLY A 181 -3.92 22.15 0.88
CA GLY A 181 -4.83 21.06 0.51
C GLY A 181 -4.26 19.65 0.68
N VAL A 182 -3.03 19.46 1.17
CA VAL A 182 -2.41 18.13 1.34
C VAL A 182 -1.72 17.97 2.70
N VAL A 183 -2.15 16.93 3.43
CA VAL A 183 -1.60 16.54 4.74
C VAL A 183 -1.03 15.13 4.65
N ARG A 184 0.16 14.94 5.24
CA ARG A 184 0.83 13.64 5.38
C ARG A 184 0.49 13.02 6.73
N ILE A 185 0.11 11.76 6.73
CA ILE A 185 -0.03 10.91 7.90
C ILE A 185 1.11 9.88 7.87
N PHE A 186 1.99 9.93 8.86
CA PHE A 186 3.05 8.93 9.04
C PHE A 186 2.52 7.78 9.88
N PHE A 187 2.83 6.54 9.49
CA PHE A 187 2.37 5.37 10.21
C PHE A 187 3.33 4.18 10.06
N VAL A 188 3.17 3.22 10.95
CA VAL A 188 3.79 1.89 10.90
C VAL A 188 2.72 0.83 11.15
N ALA A 189 2.96 -0.39 10.64
CA ALA A 189 2.07 -1.53 10.86
C ALA A 189 2.85 -2.82 11.06
N GLY A 190 2.20 -3.84 11.62
CA GLY A 190 2.80 -5.17 11.79
C GLY A 190 3.99 -5.15 12.75
N ASN A 191 5.09 -5.79 12.36
CA ASN A 191 6.28 -5.87 13.21
C ASN A 191 6.89 -4.49 13.51
N ALA A 192 6.86 -3.55 12.57
CA ALA A 192 7.39 -2.20 12.79
C ALA A 192 6.56 -1.35 13.78
N ALA A 193 5.37 -1.81 14.15
CA ALA A 193 4.49 -1.11 15.11
C ALA A 193 4.60 -1.64 16.55
N LYS A 194 5.27 -2.78 16.75
CA LYS A 194 5.48 -3.41 18.07
C LYS A 194 6.72 -2.86 18.74
#